data_AF-A0A962UVX2-F1
#
_entry.id   AF-A0A962UVX2-F1
#
_cell.length_a   1.000
_cell.length_b   1.000
_cell.length_c   1.000
_cell.angle_alpha   90.00
_cell.angle_beta   90.00
_cell.angle_gamma   90.00
#
_symmetry.space_group_name_H-M   'P 1'
#
loop_
_entity.id
_entity.type
_entity.pdbx_description
1 polymer ?
#
loop_
_entity_poly.entity_id
_entity_poly.type
_entity_poly.pdbx_seq_one_letter_code
_entity_poly.pdbx_strand_id
1 'polypeptide(L)'
;PGFRTAKTCLEEMMIPRILGRNASEVEGIWRDLWKSGYAEGRMGINMLAQSAIDIALWDIVGQAAGMPLHRLWGHYRSEVPVYGSG
;
A
#
# COMPACT_ATOMS: atom_id res chain seq x y z
N PRO A 1 -12.38 1.86 16.80
CA PRO A 1 -13.42 2.14 15.76
C PRO A 1 -12.86 2.23 14.34
N GLY A 2 -11.87 3.10 14.08
CA GLY A 2 -11.32 3.33 12.73
C GLY A 2 -10.65 2.11 12.07
N PHE A 3 -9.88 1.31 12.83
CA PHE A 3 -9.22 0.12 12.29
C PHE A 3 -10.19 -0.98 11.84
N ARG A 4 -11.38 -1.07 12.44
CA ARG A 4 -12.40 -2.06 12.03
C ARG A 4 -12.95 -1.71 10.65
N THR A 5 -13.25 -0.44 10.41
CA THR A 5 -13.75 0.03 9.11
C THR A 5 -12.71 -0.13 8.02
N ALA A 6 -11.42 0.11 8.31
CA ALA A 6 -10.33 -0.10 7.36
C ALA A 6 -10.22 -1.59 6.98
N LYS A 7 -10.29 -2.48 7.97
CA LYS A 7 -10.30 -3.93 7.76
C LYS A 7 -11.46 -4.37 6.89
N THR A 8 -12.68 -3.91 7.17
CA THR A 8 -13.87 -4.21 6.36
C THR A 8 -13.71 -3.70 4.92
N CYS A 9 -13.21 -2.48 4.74
CA CYS A 9 -12.94 -1.93 3.40
C CYS A 9 -11.93 -2.81 2.62
N LEU A 10 -10.85 -3.25 3.27
CA LEU A 10 -9.89 -4.18 2.67
C LEU A 10 -10.55 -5.50 2.25
N GLU A 11 -11.25 -6.15 3.19
CA GLU A 11 -11.82 -7.49 3.00
C GLU A 11 -12.95 -7.52 1.96
N GLU A 12 -13.82 -6.50 1.96
CA GLU A 12 -15.01 -6.50 1.13
C GLU A 12 -14.79 -5.84 -0.24
N MET A 13 -13.90 -4.83 -0.34
CA MET A 13 -13.78 -4.01 -1.55
C MET A 13 -12.50 -4.24 -2.35
N MET A 14 -11.38 -4.50 -1.68
CA MET A 14 -10.06 -4.46 -2.32
C MET A 14 -9.42 -5.84 -2.50
N ILE A 15 -9.35 -6.64 -1.43
CA ILE A 15 -8.71 -7.97 -1.43
C ILE A 15 -9.29 -8.87 -2.54
N PRO A 16 -10.61 -9.00 -2.71
CA PRO A 16 -11.18 -9.87 -3.76
C PRO A 16 -10.75 -9.49 -5.18
N ARG A 17 -10.39 -8.22 -5.43
CA ARG A 17 -9.97 -7.73 -6.76
C ARG A 17 -8.51 -8.04 -7.07
N ILE A 18 -7.67 -8.16 -6.03
CA ILE A 18 -6.21 -8.26 -6.19
C ILE A 18 -5.67 -9.65 -5.87
N LEU A 19 -6.47 -10.54 -5.27
CA LEU A 19 -6.09 -11.93 -5.03
C LEU A 19 -5.74 -12.64 -6.35
N GLY A 20 -4.64 -13.40 -6.32
CA GLY A 20 -4.13 -14.12 -7.50
C GLY A 20 -3.35 -13.25 -8.48
N ARG A 21 -3.28 -11.93 -8.29
CA ARG A 21 -2.42 -11.05 -9.09
C ARG A 21 -0.96 -11.21 -8.70
N ASN A 22 -0.08 -10.86 -9.63
CA ASN A 22 1.34 -10.80 -9.35
C ASN A 22 1.64 -9.55 -8.49
N ALA A 23 2.23 -9.76 -7.32
CA ALA A 23 2.55 -8.69 -6.38
C ALA A 23 3.56 -7.66 -6.93
N SER A 24 4.35 -7.99 -7.95
CA SER A 24 5.24 -7.02 -8.61
C SER A 24 4.51 -6.01 -9.51
N GLU A 25 3.23 -6.22 -9.80
CA GLU A 25 2.40 -5.29 -10.59
C GLU A 25 1.90 -4.10 -9.76
N VAL A 26 2.72 -3.55 -8.87
CA VAL A 26 2.32 -2.57 -7.84
C VAL A 26 1.52 -1.42 -8.42
N GLU A 27 2.06 -0.75 -9.44
CA GLU A 27 1.40 0.39 -10.10
C GLU A 27 0.10 -0.02 -10.82
N GLY A 28 0.06 -1.23 -11.38
CA GLY A 28 -1.12 -1.78 -12.03
C GLY A 28 -2.24 -2.08 -11.04
N ILE A 29 -1.90 -2.62 -9.87
CA ILE A 29 -2.83 -2.85 -8.76
C ILE A 29 -3.30 -1.51 -8.19
N TRP A 30 -2.40 -0.57 -7.96
CA TRP A 30 -2.72 0.74 -7.42
C TRP A 30 -3.72 1.50 -8.31
N ARG A 31 -3.48 1.53 -9.63
CA ARG A 31 -4.39 2.20 -10.58
C ARG A 31 -5.75 1.54 -10.69
N ASP A 32 -5.82 0.21 -10.57
CA ASP A 32 -7.08 -0.53 -10.60
C ASP A 32 -7.92 -0.26 -9.35
N LEU A 33 -7.30 -0.29 -8.17
CA LEU A 33 -7.93 0.08 -6.91
C LEU A 33 -8.36 1.56 -6.90
N TRP A 34 -7.52 2.46 -7.42
CA TRP A 34 -7.84 3.88 -7.53
C TRP A 34 -9.06 4.15 -8.42
N LYS A 35 -9.17 3.44 -9.54
CA LYS A 35 -10.30 3.58 -10.47
C LYS A 35 -11.57 2.96 -9.90
N SER A 36 -11.47 1.78 -9.29
CA SER A 36 -12.62 1.10 -8.71
C SER A 36 -13.19 1.82 -7.50
N GLY A 37 -12.34 2.47 -6.68
CA GLY A 37 -12.73 3.28 -5.53
C GLY A 37 -13.35 4.65 -5.82
N TYR A 38 -13.70 4.96 -7.09
CA TYR A 38 -14.19 6.28 -7.47
C TYR A 38 -15.52 6.65 -6.81
N ALA A 39 -16.42 5.67 -6.64
CA ALA A 39 -17.75 5.90 -6.08
C ALA A 39 -17.72 6.11 -4.55
N GLU A 40 -16.74 5.51 -3.88
CA GLU A 40 -16.59 5.48 -2.42
C GLU A 40 -15.71 6.63 -1.91
N GLY A 41 -15.14 7.41 -2.84
CA GLY A 41 -14.37 8.61 -2.56
C GLY A 41 -12.86 8.38 -2.53
N ARG A 42 -12.13 9.46 -2.78
CA ARG A 42 -10.66 9.48 -2.93
C ARG A 42 -9.91 9.91 -1.67
N MET A 43 -10.54 9.78 -0.50
CA MET A 43 -10.00 10.23 0.78
C MET A 43 -10.50 9.32 1.91
N GLY A 44 -10.00 9.55 3.13
CA GLY A 44 -10.49 8.86 4.32
C GLY A 44 -10.16 7.36 4.30
N ILE A 45 -11.16 6.53 4.63
CA ILE A 45 -10.96 5.11 4.90
C ILE A 45 -10.53 4.32 3.66
N ASN A 46 -11.03 4.70 2.48
CA ASN A 46 -10.69 4.06 1.21
C ASN A 46 -9.20 4.28 0.89
N MET A 47 -8.73 5.53 1.01
CA MET A 47 -7.30 5.83 0.83
C MET A 47 -6.43 5.09 1.86
N LEU A 48 -6.84 5.07 3.13
CA LEU A 48 -6.09 4.36 4.18
C LEU A 48 -5.94 2.87 3.87
N ALA A 49 -7.02 2.21 3.42
CA ALA A 49 -6.99 0.82 3.02
C ALA A 49 -6.10 0.60 1.78
N GLN A 50 -6.21 1.45 0.76
CA GLN A 50 -5.36 1.36 -0.44
C GLN A 50 -3.86 1.55 -0.11
N SER A 51 -3.53 2.49 0.79
CA SER A 51 -2.15 2.67 1.26
C SER A 51 -1.61 1.44 2.00
N ALA A 52 -2.44 0.74 2.78
CA ALA A 52 -2.02 -0.49 3.44
C ALA A 52 -1.65 -1.59 2.43
N ILE A 53 -2.39 -1.70 1.32
CA ILE A 53 -2.07 -2.63 0.23
C ILE A 53 -0.76 -2.22 -0.47
N ASP A 54 -0.59 -0.93 -0.79
CA ASP A 54 0.62 -0.43 -1.47
C ASP A 54 1.89 -0.73 -0.66
N ILE A 55 1.86 -0.47 0.65
CA ILE A 55 2.97 -0.79 1.57
C ILE A 55 3.26 -2.30 1.56
N ALA A 56 2.23 -3.14 1.65
CA ALA A 56 2.39 -4.59 1.66
C ALA A 56 2.96 -5.13 0.34
N LEU A 57 2.53 -4.59 -0.80
CA LEU A 57 3.05 -4.95 -2.11
C LEU A 57 4.53 -4.59 -2.23
N TRP A 58 4.92 -3.38 -1.82
CA TRP A 58 6.33 -2.99 -1.83
C TRP A 58 7.18 -3.81 -0.86
N ASP A 59 6.68 -4.17 0.32
CA ASP A 59 7.38 -5.09 1.23
C ASP A 59 7.65 -6.45 0.57
N ILE A 60 6.64 -7.04 -0.10
CA ILE A 60 6.80 -8.28 -0.87
C ILE A 60 7.83 -8.11 -1.99
N VAL A 61 7.79 -7.00 -2.73
CA VAL A 61 8.77 -6.73 -3.79
C VAL A 61 10.19 -6.62 -3.23
N GLY A 62 10.37 -5.94 -2.10
CA GLY A 62 11.66 -5.83 -1.42
C GLY A 62 12.18 -7.18 -0.93
N GLN A 63 11.32 -7.99 -0.32
CA GLN A 63 11.63 -9.35 0.12
C GLN A 63 12.02 -10.25 -1.05
N ALA A 64 11.24 -10.22 -2.15
CA ALA A 64 11.53 -11.00 -3.36
C ALA A 64 12.83 -10.57 -4.04
N ALA A 65 13.17 -9.29 -3.99
CA ALA A 65 14.43 -8.76 -4.51
C ALA A 65 15.63 -9.00 -3.55
N GLY A 66 15.39 -9.44 -2.31
CA GLY A 66 16.42 -9.54 -1.28
C GLY A 66 17.05 -8.18 -0.93
N MET A 67 16.31 -7.09 -1.12
CA MET A 67 16.82 -5.72 -0.96
C MET A 67 15.88 -4.88 -0.09
N PRO A 68 16.41 -4.07 0.84
CA PRO A 68 15.59 -3.08 1.52
C PRO A 68 15.11 -2.01 0.53
N LEU A 69 13.87 -1.53 0.70
CA LEU A 69 13.22 -0.60 -0.23
C LEU A 69 14.02 0.66 -0.51
N HIS A 70 14.68 1.24 0.50
CA HIS A 70 15.52 2.42 0.30
C HIS A 70 16.68 2.17 -0.67
N ARG A 71 17.18 0.93 -0.82
CA ARG A 71 18.17 0.56 -1.85
C ARG A 71 17.52 0.30 -3.19
N LEU A 72 16.38 -0.38 -3.18
CA LEU A 72 15.61 -0.66 -4.39
C LEU A 72 15.22 0.63 -5.13
N TRP A 73 14.88 1.69 -4.40
CA TRP A 73 14.50 2.99 -4.95
C TRP A 73 15.66 3.97 -5.17
N GLY A 74 16.91 3.50 -5.12
CA GLY A 74 18.08 4.31 -5.50
C GLY A 74 18.75 5.08 -4.36
N HIS A 75 18.75 4.52 -3.14
CA HIS A 75 19.45 4.94 -1.92
C HIS A 75 20.28 6.24 -1.97
N TYR A 76 19.93 7.18 -1.09
CA TYR A 76 20.63 8.46 -0.98
C TYR A 76 21.48 8.60 0.30
N ARG A 77 20.98 8.18 1.46
CA ARG A 77 21.67 8.31 2.76
C ARG A 77 21.37 7.13 3.69
N SER A 78 22.30 6.82 4.60
CA SER A 78 22.18 5.75 5.61
C SER A 78 21.53 6.19 6.92
N GLU A 79 21.44 7.50 7.18
CA GLU A 79 20.94 8.05 8.44
C GLU A 79 20.00 9.23 8.17
N VAL A 80 18.96 9.39 9.01
CA VAL A 80 17.96 10.45 8.91
C VAL A 80 17.75 11.07 10.29
N PRO A 81 17.88 12.40 10.47
CA PRO A 81 17.58 13.04 11.74
C PRO A 81 16.08 12.96 12.03
N VAL A 82 15.72 12.65 13.27
CA VAL A 82 14.34 12.53 13.73
C VAL A 82 13.98 13.71 14.66
N TYR A 83 12.72 14.14 14.62
CA TYR A 83 12.16 15.11 15.58
C TYR A 83 11.04 14.44 16.37
N GLY A 84 10.92 14.77 17.66
CA GLY A 84 9.84 14.26 18.49
C GLY A 84 8.54 15.03 18.27
N SER A 85 7.50 14.38 17.77
CA SER A 85 6.14 14.89 17.74
C SER A 85 5.37 14.33 18.94
N GLY A 86 5.32 15.12 20.01
CA GLY A 86 4.46 14.87 21.18
C GLY A 86 3.19 15.70 21.11
#